data_AF-A0A7W4F1B7-F1
#
_entry.id   AF-A0A7W4F1B7-F1
#
_cell.length_a   1.000
_cell.length_b   1.000
_cell.length_c   1.000
_cell.angle_alpha   90.00
_cell.angle_beta   90.00
_cell.angle_gamma   90.00
#
_symmetry.space_group_name_H-M   'P 1'
#
loop_
_entity.id
_entity.type
_entity.pdbx_description
1 polymer ?
#
loop_
_entity_poly.entity_id
_entity_poly.type
_entity_poly.pdbx_seq_one_letter_code
_entity_poly.pdbx_strand_id
1 'polypeptide(L)' 'MSKTTNGHIITQNLDGTDHLDCLYRISLKALIYNDAGQILLVKEIDRTYWDLPGGGMD' A
#
# COMPACT_ATOMS: atom_id res chain seq x y z
N MET A 1 28.17 -4.68 2.76
CA MET A 1 27.81 -4.31 1.38
C MET A 1 26.32 -4.07 1.35
N SER A 2 25.88 -2.84 1.10
CA SER A 2 24.45 -2.52 0.95
C SER A 2 23.95 -3.19 -0.33
N LYS A 3 22.95 -4.07 -0.22
CA LYS A 3 22.32 -4.70 -1.37
C LYS A 3 21.31 -3.71 -1.91
N THR A 4 21.68 -2.97 -2.95
CA THR A 4 20.76 -2.05 -3.64
C THR A 4 19.72 -2.88 -4.37
N THR A 5 18.48 -2.85 -3.91
CA THR A 5 17.36 -3.48 -4.59
C THR A 5 16.84 -2.49 -5.62
N ASN A 6 16.93 -2.82 -6.92
CA ASN A 6 16.32 -2.00 -7.97
C ASN A 6 14.80 -2.25 -7.94
N GLY A 7 14.07 -1.30 -7.35
CA GLY A 7 12.61 -1.29 -7.37
C GLY A 7 12.09 -0.66 -8.67
N HIS A 8 11.09 -1.28 -9.29
CA HIS A 8 10.32 -0.68 -10.37
C HIS A 8 8.84 -0.62 -9.94
N ILE A 9 8.20 0.52 -10.19
CA ILE A 9 6.74 0.65 -10.05
C ILE A 9 6.14 0.09 -11.33
N ILE A 10 5.32 -0.96 -11.20
CA ILE A 10 4.52 -1.49 -12.29
C ILE A 10 3.08 -1.05 -12.04
N THR A 11 2.55 -0.23 -12.94
CA THR A 11 1.17 0.24 -12.88
C THR A 11 0.32 -0.58 -13.84
N GLN A 12 -0.82 -1.08 -13.37
CA GLN A 12 -1.88 -1.58 -14.24
C GLN A 12 -3.05 -0.62 -14.06
N ASN A 13 -3.16 0.38 -14.94
CA ASN A 13 -4.35 1.23 -14.94
C ASN A 13 -5.54 0.38 -15.40
N LEU A 14 -6.67 0.51 -14.69
CA LEU A 14 -7.87 -0.31 -14.92
C LEU A 14 -8.45 -0.15 -16.34
N ASP A 15 -8.11 0.94 -17.02
CA ASP A 15 -8.49 1.24 -18.42
C ASP A 15 -7.41 0.84 -19.45
N GLY A 16 -6.27 0.32 -18.99
CA GLY A 16 -5.15 -0.08 -19.85
C GLY A 16 -4.35 1.08 -20.45
N THR A 17 -4.57 2.33 -20.04
CA THR A 17 -3.83 3.49 -20.57
C THR A 17 -2.65 3.85 -19.67
N ASP A 18 -1.50 4.18 -20.26
CA ASP A 18 -0.35 4.68 -19.51
C ASP A 18 -0.49 6.19 -19.26
N HIS A 19 -0.66 6.59 -18.00
CA HIS A 19 -0.66 8.00 -17.61
C HIS A 19 0.77 8.49 -17.41
N LEU A 20 1.32 9.10 -18.46
CA LEU A 20 2.72 9.56 -18.50
C LEU A 20 2.96 10.87 -17.72
N ASP A 21 1.92 11.65 -17.41
CA ASP A 21 2.01 12.90 -16.64
C ASP A 21 1.14 12.82 -15.38
N CYS A 22 1.67 12.18 -14.34
CA CYS A 22 1.00 12.08 -13.05
C CYS A 22 1.99 11.93 -11.88
N LEU A 23 1.52 12.28 -10.68
CA LEU A 23 2.27 12.10 -9.43
C LEU A 23 1.87 10.78 -8.78
N TYR A 24 2.83 9.87 -8.62
CA TYR A 24 2.63 8.65 -7.84
C TYR A 24 2.97 8.89 -6.37
N ARG A 25 2.01 8.61 -5.48
CA ARG A 25 2.25 8.54 -4.04
C ARG A 25 2.33 7.08 -3.62
N ILE A 26 3.46 6.68 -3.05
CA ILE A 26 3.63 5.31 -2.54
C ILE A 26 2.95 5.23 -1.18
N SER A 27 2.17 4.17 -0.97
CA SER A 27 1.66 3.81 0.34
C SER A 27 2.05 2.37 0.66
N LEU A 28 2.51 2.16 1.88
CA LEU A 28 2.78 0.84 2.43
C LEU A 28 1.66 0.45 3.39
N LYS A 29 1.17 -0.79 3.25
CA LYS A 29 0.22 -1.42 4.16
C LYS A 29 0.81 -2.71 4.72
N ALA A 30 0.46 -3.04 5.95
CA ALA A 30 0.95 -4.22 6.65
C ALA A 30 -0.20 -5.15 7.02
N LEU A 31 -0.03 -6.44 6.73
CA LEU A 31 -0.87 -7.50 7.30
C LEU A 31 -0.22 -7.97 8.59
N ILE A 32 -0.83 -7.64 9.73
CA ILE A 32 -0.32 -7.99 11.06
C ILE A 32 -1.27 -9.01 11.67
N TYR A 33 -0.71 -10.13 12.14
CA TYR A 33 -1.47 -11.19 12.79
C TYR A 33 -0.77 -11.68 14.06
N ASN A 34 -1.55 -12.22 15.00
CA ASN A 34 -1.04 -12.86 16.21
C ASN A 34 -0.98 -14.38 16.06
N ASP A 35 -0.46 -15.08 17.06
CA ASP A 35 -0.31 -16.55 17.06
C ASP A 35 -1.65 -17.30 17.01
N ALA A 36 -2.76 -16.63 17.31
CA ALA A 36 -4.12 -17.16 17.18
C ALA A 36 -4.72 -16.96 15.78
N GLY A 37 -3.98 -16.37 14.84
CA GLY A 37 -4.43 -16.11 13.46
C GLY A 37 -5.39 -14.92 13.32
N GLN A 38 -5.53 -14.08 14.35
CA GLN A 38 -6.35 -12.88 14.28
C GLN A 38 -5.59 -11.76 13.57
N ILE A 39 -6.30 -10.97 12.77
CA ILE A 39 -5.71 -9.88 11.97
C ILE A 39 -6.03 -8.53 12.60
N LEU A 40 -5.04 -7.66 12.69
CA LEU A 40 -5.24 -6.27 13.09
C LEU A 40 -5.79 -5.45 11.92
N LEU A 41 -6.96 -4.84 12.12
CA LEU A 41 -7.57 -3.90 11.19
C LEU A 41 -7.73 -2.53 11.86
N VAL A 42 -7.70 -1.47 11.05
CA VAL A 42 -7.96 -0.09 11.47
C VAL A 42 -9.22 0.44 10.81
N LYS A 43 -9.92 1.34 11.53
CA LYS A 43 -11.04 2.11 10.97
C LYS A 43 -10.78 3.57 11.30
N GLU A 44 -10.51 4.36 10.26
CA GLU A 44 -10.38 5.81 10.40
C GLU A 44 -11.75 6.43 10.74
N ILE A 45 -11.72 7.53 11.49
CA ILE A 45 -12.91 8.36 11.73
C ILE A 45 -13.44 8.77 10.34
N ASP A 46 -14.76 8.72 10.18
CA ASP A 46 -15.48 9.05 8.94
C ASP A 46 -15.28 8.11 7.74
N ARG A 47 -14.69 6.91 7.93
CA ARG A 47 -14.72 5.84 6.90
C ARG A 47 -15.76 4.76 7.19
N THR A 48 -16.38 4.24 6.14
CA THR A 48 -17.39 3.18 6.22
C THR A 48 -16.79 1.76 6.26
N TYR A 49 -15.51 1.62 5.91
CA TYR A 49 -14.82 0.33 5.81
C TYR A 49 -13.62 0.23 6.75
N TRP A 50 -13.23 -1.02 7.03
CA TRP A 50 -11.99 -1.38 7.72
C TRP A 50 -10.85 -1.52 6.71
N ASP A 51 -9.63 -1.23 7.14
CA ASP A 51 -8.44 -1.27 6.29
C ASP A 51 -7.25 -1.90 7.04
N LEU A 52 -6.20 -2.26 6.31
CA LEU A 52 -4.93 -2.66 6.86
C LEU A 52 -4.17 -1.45 7.40
N PRO A 53 -3.48 -1.58 8.56
CA PRO A 53 -2.56 -0.56 9.06
C PRO A 53 -1.53 -0.17 7.98
N GLY A 54 -1.26 1.12 7.85
CA GLY A 54 -0.35 1.61 6.83
C GLY A 54 -0.37 3.13 6.68
N GLY A 55 0.31 3.64 5.67
CA GLY A 55 0.38 5.07 5.39
C GLY A 55 1.17 5.40 4.13
N GLY A 56 1.25 6.69 3.81
CA GLY A 56 2.12 7.19 2.74
C GLY A 56 3.60 7.03 3.13
N MET A 57 4.44 6.76 2.14
CA MET A 57 5.90 6.73 2.27
C MET A 57 6.47 7.91 1.47
N ASP A 58 7.28 8.73 2.13
CA ASP A 58 8.10 9.80 1.51
C ASP A 58 9.49 9.28 1.13
#